data_AF-A0A2J5HW24-F1
#
_entry.id   AF-A0A2J5HW24-F1
#
_cell.length_a   1.000
_cell.length_b   1.000
_cell.length_c   1.000
_cell.angle_alpha   90.00
_cell.angle_beta   90.00
_cell.angle_gamma   90.00
#
_symmetry.space_group_name_H-M   'P 1'
#
loop_
_entity.id
_entity.type
_entity.pdbx_description
1 polymer ?
#
loop_
_entity_poly.entity_id
_entity_poly.type
_entity_poly.pdbx_seq_one_letter_code
_entity_poly.pdbx_strand_id
1 'polypeptide(L)'
;MSGKTTIYPLPNTASAKCLLYILRTYYARILDQPVLSRWKILEKLNEHDYQVNEEENNEYRTQKVFMRIYIQIPHRKTELDAMDTRSRQATTYNPPELIAYQDLTEKSSSNTPKFLGYKTDKQDHSGLVPGGFIIWLVWEIVPGLRLGDENSADPFWTLESYEREQVRLAFLTALPKLHENGWFPRVCGASSLVWHQETQTLYSIGPFEKASNPEHPITFGAN
;
A
#
# COMPACT_ATOMS: atom_id res chain seq x y z
N MET A 1 -19.99 13.32 -8.18
CA MET A 1 -20.32 11.96 -8.66
C MET A 1 -19.79 10.98 -7.64
N SER A 2 -20.64 10.04 -7.21
CA SER A 2 -20.41 9.13 -6.08
C SER A 2 -19.29 8.14 -6.39
N GLY A 3 -18.11 8.30 -5.76
CA GLY A 3 -17.01 7.34 -5.85
C GLY A 3 -17.41 6.01 -5.22
N LYS A 4 -17.36 4.92 -5.98
CA LYS A 4 -17.66 3.57 -5.49
C LYS A 4 -16.45 3.04 -4.72
N THR A 5 -16.63 2.82 -3.42
CA THR A 5 -15.71 2.02 -2.60
C THR A 5 -15.73 0.58 -3.10
N THR A 6 -14.61 0.09 -3.62
CA THR A 6 -14.46 -1.32 -4.00
C THR A 6 -14.21 -2.17 -2.75
N ILE A 7 -15.11 -3.10 -2.47
CA ILE A 7 -15.09 -3.96 -1.28
C ILE A 7 -14.58 -5.34 -1.71
N TYR A 8 -13.44 -5.79 -1.17
CA TYR A 8 -12.95 -7.15 -1.38
C TYR A 8 -13.22 -8.03 -0.15
N PRO A 9 -13.88 -9.20 -0.31
CA PRO A 9 -14.11 -10.14 0.79
C PRO A 9 -12.85 -10.95 1.13
N LEU A 10 -12.61 -11.19 2.42
CA LEU A 10 -11.60 -12.13 2.92
C LEU A 10 -12.09 -13.58 2.78
N PRO A 11 -11.19 -14.58 2.59
CA PRO A 11 -11.57 -15.99 2.62
C PRO A 11 -12.00 -16.42 4.03
N ASN A 12 -13.05 -17.23 4.07
CA ASN A 12 -13.81 -17.66 5.24
C ASN A 12 -12.99 -18.12 6.47
N THR A 13 -13.28 -17.54 7.62
CA THR A 13 -13.67 -18.27 8.85
C THR A 13 -14.45 -17.31 9.77
N ALA A 14 -15.34 -17.87 10.57
CA ALA A 14 -16.53 -17.24 11.15
C ALA A 14 -16.29 -16.01 12.05
N SER A 15 -17.32 -15.13 12.07
CA SER A 15 -17.50 -13.92 12.88
C SER A 15 -16.91 -12.62 12.30
N ALA A 16 -17.80 -11.63 12.16
CA ALA A 16 -17.56 -10.25 11.77
C ALA A 16 -17.03 -10.02 10.35
N LYS A 17 -17.94 -9.57 9.47
CA LYS A 17 -17.59 -8.77 8.29
C LYS A 17 -16.91 -7.48 8.77
N CYS A 18 -15.61 -7.57 9.05
CA CYS A 18 -14.72 -6.45 9.25
C CYS A 18 -14.54 -5.82 7.87
N LEU A 19 -15.42 -4.87 7.55
CA LEU A 19 -15.28 -4.05 6.35
C LEU A 19 -13.96 -3.30 6.50
N LEU A 20 -13.15 -3.37 5.46
CA LEU A 20 -11.72 -3.20 5.55
C LEU A 20 -11.34 -1.97 4.74
N TYR A 21 -10.60 -1.08 5.39
CA TYR A 21 -9.84 0.07 4.88
C TYR A 21 -10.60 1.35 4.49
N ILE A 22 -10.32 2.42 5.24
CA ILE A 22 -10.21 3.75 4.64
C ILE A 22 -8.73 3.94 4.34
N LEU A 23 -8.31 3.68 3.10
CA LEU A 23 -6.95 3.90 2.62
C LEU A 23 -6.74 5.39 2.41
N ARG A 24 -6.51 6.13 3.49
CA ARG A 24 -6.10 7.53 3.34
C ARG A 24 -4.61 7.58 3.14
N THR A 25 -4.24 8.10 1.98
CA THR A 25 -2.87 8.33 1.58
C THR A 25 -2.50 9.74 2.03
N TYR A 26 -1.55 9.86 2.96
CA TYR A 26 -1.11 11.15 3.50
C TYR A 26 0.35 11.44 3.16
N TYR A 27 0.67 12.73 3.02
CA TYR A 27 2.03 13.22 3.18
C TYR A 27 2.38 13.26 4.66
N ALA A 28 3.50 12.66 5.02
CA ALA A 28 4.06 12.78 6.35
C ALA A 28 5.48 13.36 6.29
N ARG A 29 5.81 14.20 7.25
CA ARG A 29 7.20 14.64 7.46
C ARG A 29 7.87 13.66 8.40
N ILE A 30 8.95 13.07 7.90
CA ILE A 30 9.88 12.31 8.72
C ILE A 30 10.72 13.30 9.55
N LEU A 31 10.59 13.27 10.88
CA LEU A 31 11.33 14.16 11.77
C LEU A 31 12.65 13.55 12.27
N ASP A 32 12.81 12.21 12.36
CA ASP A 32 14.08 11.53 12.74
C ASP A 32 14.15 10.06 12.25
N GLN A 33 15.38 9.49 12.14
CA GLN A 33 15.69 8.13 11.68
C GLN A 33 15.15 6.98 12.60
N PRO A 34 15.33 5.68 12.26
CA PRO A 34 14.29 4.66 12.34
C PRO A 34 14.14 4.05 13.76
N VAL A 35 13.57 4.80 14.70
CA VAL A 35 13.06 4.28 15.98
C VAL A 35 11.76 5.00 16.28
N LEU A 36 10.70 4.27 16.63
CA LEU A 36 9.38 4.75 17.13
C LEU A 36 9.10 6.22 16.77
N SER A 37 9.07 6.47 15.47
CA SER A 37 9.37 7.79 14.96
C SER A 37 8.21 8.75 15.20
N ARG A 38 8.53 9.93 15.71
CA ARG A 38 7.59 11.04 15.83
C ARG A 38 7.39 11.63 14.44
N TRP A 39 6.32 11.25 13.76
CA TRP A 39 5.93 11.85 12.48
C TRP A 39 4.87 12.92 12.70
N LYS A 40 4.87 13.98 11.87
CA LYS A 40 3.73 14.90 11.78
C LYS A 40 3.11 14.76 10.39
N ILE A 41 1.81 14.48 10.36
CA ILE A 41 1.01 14.56 9.13
C ILE A 41 0.98 16.03 8.74
N LEU A 42 1.56 16.37 7.59
CA LEU A 42 1.58 17.74 7.09
C LEU A 42 0.33 18.03 6.28
N GLU A 43 -0.02 17.11 5.39
CA GLU A 43 -1.09 17.30 4.43
C GLU A 43 -1.66 15.93 4.01
N LYS A 44 -2.95 15.93 3.70
CA LYS A 44 -3.64 14.75 3.17
C LYS A 44 -3.66 14.85 1.65
N LEU A 45 -3.02 13.88 1.01
CA LEU A 45 -2.96 13.79 -0.45
C LEU A 45 -4.25 13.29 -1.07
N ASN A 46 -4.75 12.18 -0.55
CA ASN A 46 -5.84 11.45 -1.17
C ASN A 46 -6.59 10.58 -0.15
N GLU A 47 -7.86 10.28 -0.43
CA GLU A 47 -8.65 9.25 0.27
C GLU A 47 -8.61 7.88 -0.39
N HIS A 48 -7.92 7.79 -1.54
CA HIS A 48 -7.75 6.55 -2.29
C HIS A 48 -6.36 5.95 -2.08
N ASP A 49 -6.21 4.68 -2.46
CA ASP A 49 -5.01 3.88 -2.23
C ASP A 49 -3.84 4.19 -3.18
N TYR A 50 -3.97 5.28 -3.95
CA TYR A 50 -3.11 5.60 -5.06
C TYR A 50 -2.35 6.93 -4.93
N GLN A 51 -1.08 6.88 -5.38
CA GLN A 51 -0.16 7.99 -5.63
C GLN A 51 -0.70 8.92 -6.74
N VAL A 52 -0.54 10.23 -6.57
CA VAL A 52 -0.87 11.27 -7.57
C VAL A 52 0.44 11.90 -8.05
N ASN A 53 0.55 12.20 -9.35
CA ASN A 53 1.72 12.87 -9.93
C ASN A 53 1.86 14.29 -9.35
N GLU A 54 3.08 14.67 -8.98
CA GLU A 54 3.34 16.01 -8.43
C GLU A 54 3.50 17.04 -9.55
N GLU A 55 2.73 18.12 -9.47
CA GLU A 55 3.14 19.43 -10.00
C GLU A 55 3.43 20.36 -8.81
N GLU A 56 4.66 20.88 -8.81
CA GLU A 56 5.23 22.02 -8.07
C GLU A 56 4.87 22.23 -6.58
N ASN A 57 5.87 22.10 -5.70
CA ASN A 57 6.25 23.22 -4.80
C ASN A 57 7.62 22.97 -4.14
N ASN A 58 8.50 23.96 -4.24
CA ASN A 58 9.89 23.93 -3.79
C ASN A 58 10.07 24.88 -2.59
N GLU A 59 9.95 24.36 -1.37
CA GLU A 59 10.57 25.01 -0.20
C GLU A 59 10.78 24.02 0.96
N TYR A 60 12.03 23.93 1.42
CA TYR A 60 12.60 23.08 2.49
C TYR A 60 12.83 21.59 2.17
N ARG A 61 13.99 21.08 2.63
CA ARG A 61 14.48 19.68 2.58
C ARG A 61 13.54 18.67 3.25
N THR A 62 12.35 18.52 2.71
CA THR A 62 11.27 17.72 3.27
C THR A 62 11.11 16.50 2.39
N GLN A 63 11.50 15.32 2.90
CA GLN A 63 11.30 14.07 2.18
C GLN A 63 9.80 13.77 2.17
N LYS A 64 9.22 13.70 0.97
CA LYS A 64 7.84 13.24 0.77
C LYS A 64 7.81 11.72 0.82
N VAL A 65 6.74 11.21 1.43
CA VAL A 65 6.55 9.78 1.74
C VAL A 65 5.09 9.45 1.57
N PHE A 66 4.80 8.18 1.31
CA PHE A 66 3.46 7.65 1.40
C PHE A 66 3.15 7.16 2.81
N MET A 67 1.91 7.39 3.22
CA MET A 67 1.37 6.84 4.45
C MET A 67 0.05 6.15 4.17
N ARG A 68 -0.17 5.00 4.80
CA ARG A 68 -1.46 4.31 4.80
C ARG A 68 -1.94 4.05 6.22
N ILE A 69 -3.24 4.23 6.44
CA ILE A 69 -3.87 3.98 7.73
C ILE A 69 -4.79 2.77 7.67
N TYR A 70 -4.58 1.86 8.59
CA TYR A 70 -5.46 0.75 8.91
C TYR A 70 -6.25 1.12 10.16
N ILE A 71 -7.56 1.27 10.06
CA ILE A 71 -8.43 1.60 11.20
C ILE A 71 -9.53 0.56 11.33
N GLN A 72 -9.80 0.11 12.55
CA GLN A 72 -10.95 -0.75 12.82
C GLN A 72 -12.25 0.03 12.69
N ILE A 73 -13.22 -0.53 11.96
CA ILE A 73 -14.58 0.04 11.88
C ILE A 73 -15.60 -0.90 12.53
N PRO A 74 -16.79 -0.40 12.92
CA PRO A 74 -17.81 -1.20 13.55
C PRO A 74 -18.24 -2.36 12.65
N HIS A 75 -18.71 -3.43 13.27
CA HIS A 75 -19.40 -4.49 12.55
C HIS A 75 -20.60 -3.91 11.82
N ARG A 76 -20.88 -4.47 10.64
CA ARG A 76 -22.03 -4.06 9.85
C ARG A 76 -23.32 -4.08 10.68
N LYS A 77 -24.12 -3.01 10.59
CA LYS A 77 -25.35 -2.75 11.36
C LYS A 77 -25.15 -2.30 12.82
N THR A 78 -23.92 -2.10 13.28
CA THR A 78 -23.62 -1.57 14.62
C THR A 78 -22.97 -0.18 14.57
N GLU A 79 -22.94 0.43 13.38
CA GLU A 79 -22.26 1.71 13.13
C GLU A 79 -22.85 2.86 13.96
N LEU A 80 -24.16 2.79 14.24
CA LEU A 80 -24.91 3.77 15.03
C LEU A 80 -25.14 3.33 16.48
N ASP A 81 -24.59 2.17 16.88
CA ASP A 81 -24.77 1.67 18.24
C ASP A 81 -24.03 2.55 19.25
N ALA A 82 -24.48 2.44 20.51
CA ALA A 82 -23.83 3.06 21.64
C ALA A 82 -22.34 2.71 21.70
N MET A 83 -21.56 3.65 22.24
CA MET A 83 -20.11 3.54 22.39
C MET A 83 -19.70 2.20 23.01
N ASP A 84 -20.31 1.82 24.14
CA ASP A 84 -20.01 0.58 24.85
C ASP A 84 -20.20 -0.67 23.98
N THR A 85 -21.19 -0.67 23.10
CA THR A 85 -21.45 -1.78 22.18
C THR A 85 -20.37 -1.86 21.11
N ARG A 86 -19.96 -0.72 20.54
CA ARG A 86 -18.86 -0.67 19.55
C ARG A 86 -17.53 -1.02 20.20
N SER A 87 -17.24 -0.52 21.40
CA SER A 87 -16.00 -0.80 22.13
C SER A 87 -15.75 -2.29 22.38
N ARG A 88 -16.81 -3.07 22.62
CA ARG A 88 -16.72 -4.53 22.79
C ARG A 88 -16.25 -5.27 21.53
N GLN A 89 -16.24 -4.61 20.38
CA GLN A 89 -15.77 -5.17 19.12
C GLN A 89 -14.25 -4.98 18.94
N ALA A 90 -13.61 -4.15 19.78
CA ALA A 90 -12.19 -3.86 19.70
C ALA A 90 -11.34 -5.13 19.63
N THR A 91 -10.45 -5.18 18.65
CA THR A 91 -9.55 -6.31 18.43
C THR A 91 -8.14 -5.83 18.07
N THR A 92 -7.20 -6.77 18.02
CA THR A 92 -5.85 -6.56 17.49
C THR A 92 -5.80 -6.99 16.03
N TYR A 93 -5.00 -6.29 15.23
CA TYR A 93 -4.77 -6.64 13.83
C TYR A 93 -3.31 -6.39 13.48
N ASN A 94 -2.72 -7.28 12.70
CA ASN A 94 -1.38 -7.09 12.13
C ASN A 94 -1.49 -7.14 10.60
N PRO A 95 -1.39 -5.98 9.90
CA PRO A 95 -1.54 -5.93 8.45
C PRO A 95 -0.48 -6.80 7.75
N PRO A 96 -0.86 -7.70 6.82
CA PRO A 96 0.12 -8.43 6.01
C PRO A 96 1.09 -7.51 5.26
N GLU A 97 0.62 -6.33 4.83
CA GLU A 97 1.45 -5.31 4.19
C GLU A 97 2.53 -4.74 5.11
N LEU A 98 2.26 -4.59 6.42
CA LEU A 98 3.26 -4.15 7.40
C LEU A 98 4.42 -5.15 7.44
N ILE A 99 4.08 -6.45 7.53
CA ILE A 99 5.07 -7.54 7.54
C ILE A 99 5.89 -7.53 6.24
N ALA A 100 5.21 -7.35 5.10
CA ALA A 100 5.87 -7.32 3.79
C ALA A 100 6.88 -6.19 3.68
N TYR A 101 6.48 -4.96 4.03
CA TYR A 101 7.37 -3.81 3.94
C TYR A 101 8.59 -3.92 4.86
N GLN A 102 8.41 -4.46 6.07
CA GLN A 102 9.53 -4.74 6.98
C GLN A 102 10.51 -5.72 6.36
N ASP A 103 10.03 -6.88 5.89
CA ASP A 103 10.86 -7.96 5.35
C ASP A 103 11.54 -7.57 4.02
N LEU A 104 10.82 -6.92 3.11
CA LEU A 104 11.38 -6.44 1.83
C LEU A 104 12.48 -5.38 2.05
N THR A 105 12.31 -4.51 3.06
CA THR A 105 13.31 -3.49 3.40
C THR A 105 14.52 -4.11 4.07
N GLU A 106 14.33 -5.05 4.98
CA GLU A 106 15.42 -5.80 5.62
C GLU A 106 16.25 -6.56 4.58
N LYS A 107 15.60 -7.17 3.58
CA LYS A 107 16.23 -7.84 2.44
C LYS A 107 16.82 -6.88 1.40
N SER A 108 16.70 -5.56 1.60
CA SER A 108 17.18 -4.54 0.65
C SER A 108 16.65 -4.74 -0.77
N SER A 109 15.36 -5.09 -0.89
CA SER A 109 14.70 -5.29 -2.17
C SER A 109 14.85 -4.04 -3.06
N SER A 110 15.34 -4.22 -4.28
CA SER A 110 15.66 -3.10 -5.18
C SER A 110 14.48 -2.63 -6.03
N ASN A 111 13.35 -3.34 -6.00
CA ASN A 111 12.20 -3.09 -6.87
C ASN A 111 10.90 -2.92 -6.06
N THR A 112 11.02 -2.51 -4.81
CA THR A 112 9.90 -2.16 -3.92
C THR A 112 10.25 -0.91 -3.11
N PRO A 113 9.28 -0.07 -2.72
CA PRO A 113 9.57 1.09 -1.89
C PRO A 113 10.18 0.69 -0.54
N LYS A 114 11.20 1.45 -0.11
CA LYS A 114 11.76 1.36 1.24
C LYS A 114 10.74 1.74 2.29
N PHE A 115 10.59 0.87 3.27
CA PHE A 115 9.79 1.15 4.46
C PHE A 115 10.52 2.11 5.38
N LEU A 116 9.80 3.12 5.87
CA LEU A 116 10.35 4.21 6.65
C LEU A 116 9.90 4.16 8.12
N GLY A 117 8.72 3.61 8.39
CA GLY A 117 8.28 3.34 9.76
C GLY A 117 6.80 3.04 9.87
N TYR A 118 6.36 2.74 11.09
CA TYR A 118 4.96 2.58 11.43
C TYR A 118 4.65 3.06 12.84
N LYS A 119 3.37 3.25 13.09
CA LYS A 119 2.81 3.44 14.43
C LYS A 119 1.63 2.48 14.59
N THR A 120 1.51 1.87 15.77
CA THR A 120 0.34 1.09 16.17
C THR A 120 -0.24 1.73 17.43
N ASP A 121 -1.55 1.95 17.46
CA ASP A 121 -2.24 2.56 18.58
C ASP A 121 -3.68 2.02 18.70
N LYS A 122 -4.39 2.45 19.74
CA LYS A 122 -5.82 2.20 19.93
C LYS A 122 -6.61 3.48 19.69
N GLN A 123 -7.81 3.33 19.13
CA GLN A 123 -8.74 4.43 18.96
C GLN A 123 -9.22 4.94 20.32
N ASP A 124 -9.34 6.25 20.46
CA ASP A 124 -9.87 6.89 21.66
C ASP A 124 -11.40 6.72 21.78
N HIS A 125 -12.01 7.35 22.79
CA HIS A 125 -13.45 7.26 23.06
C HIS A 125 -14.33 7.86 21.95
N SER A 126 -13.78 8.74 21.12
CA SER A 126 -14.45 9.32 19.94
C SER A 126 -14.29 8.48 18.68
N GLY A 127 -13.46 7.43 18.74
CA GLY A 127 -13.19 6.53 17.64
C GLY A 127 -14.41 5.77 17.12
N LEU A 128 -14.25 5.24 15.89
CA LEU A 128 -15.25 4.39 15.25
C LEU A 128 -15.45 3.10 16.05
N VAL A 129 -14.37 2.54 16.60
CA VAL A 129 -14.40 1.44 17.57
C VAL A 129 -13.47 1.81 18.72
N PRO A 130 -13.97 2.41 19.82
CA PRO A 130 -13.08 2.79 20.92
C PRO A 130 -12.34 1.60 21.50
N GLY A 131 -11.03 1.72 21.67
CA GLY A 131 -10.13 0.63 22.03
C GLY A 131 -9.72 -0.29 20.87
N GLY A 132 -10.37 -0.18 19.71
CA GLY A 132 -10.02 -0.89 18.48
C GLY A 132 -8.73 -0.38 17.86
N PHE A 133 -8.13 -1.15 16.95
CA PHE A 133 -6.83 -0.79 16.40
C PHE A 133 -6.87 0.44 15.47
N ILE A 134 -5.75 1.15 15.42
CA ILE A 134 -5.39 2.11 14.37
C ILE A 134 -3.87 2.00 14.12
N ILE A 135 -3.46 1.83 12.86
CA ILE A 135 -2.08 1.54 12.48
C ILE A 135 -1.72 2.40 11.27
N TRP A 136 -0.58 3.09 11.34
CA TRP A 136 -0.04 3.91 10.27
C TRP A 136 1.21 3.24 9.73
N LEU A 137 1.30 3.05 8.41
CA LEU A 137 2.49 2.58 7.71
C LEU A 137 3.04 3.74 6.90
N VAL A 138 4.36 3.89 6.82
CA VAL A 138 5.04 4.95 6.07
C VAL A 138 6.17 4.36 5.24
N TRP A 139 6.20 4.67 3.95
CA TRP A 139 7.23 4.22 3.01
C TRP A 139 7.57 5.31 1.99
N GLU A 140 8.68 5.15 1.28
CA GLU A 140 9.15 6.16 0.34
C GLU A 140 8.25 6.28 -0.90
N ILE A 141 8.34 7.44 -1.56
CA ILE A 141 7.87 7.59 -2.92
C ILE A 141 9.01 7.15 -3.84
N VAL A 142 8.78 6.10 -4.62
CA VAL A 142 9.75 5.65 -5.63
C VAL A 142 9.68 6.56 -6.87
N PRO A 143 10.79 6.79 -7.57
CA PRO A 143 10.78 7.61 -8.78
C PRO A 143 10.08 6.88 -9.93
N GLY A 144 9.52 7.65 -10.87
CA GLY A 144 8.97 7.13 -12.13
C GLY A 144 7.48 7.38 -12.34
N LEU A 145 6.98 6.87 -13.47
CA LEU A 145 5.60 6.97 -13.90
C LEU A 145 4.80 5.76 -13.39
N ARG A 146 3.74 6.01 -12.64
CA ARG A 146 2.78 4.95 -12.32
C ARG A 146 2.00 4.53 -13.56
N LEU A 147 1.93 3.23 -13.82
CA LEU A 147 1.43 2.69 -15.09
C LEU A 147 -0.10 2.57 -15.18
N GLY A 148 -0.82 2.78 -14.07
CA GLY A 148 -2.27 2.72 -14.03
C GLY A 148 -2.87 3.28 -12.75
N ASP A 149 -4.19 3.35 -12.72
CA ASP A 149 -5.02 3.72 -11.58
C ASP A 149 -6.07 2.64 -11.29
N GLU A 150 -7.01 2.91 -10.37
CA GLU A 150 -8.06 1.95 -10.00
C GLU A 150 -8.93 1.50 -11.19
N ASN A 151 -8.98 2.26 -12.28
CA ASN A 151 -9.94 2.06 -13.37
C ASN A 151 -9.28 1.78 -14.72
N SER A 152 -7.97 2.01 -14.87
CA SER A 152 -7.30 1.96 -16.16
C SER A 152 -5.80 1.69 -16.07
N ALA A 153 -5.25 1.25 -17.21
CA ALA A 153 -3.81 1.22 -17.47
C ALA A 153 -3.44 2.33 -18.48
N ASP A 154 -4.18 3.43 -18.49
CA ASP A 154 -4.04 4.49 -19.49
C ASP A 154 -2.60 5.04 -19.56
N PRO A 155 -1.92 5.33 -18.42
CA PRO A 155 -0.53 5.78 -18.47
C PRO A 155 0.38 4.80 -19.21
N PHE A 156 0.24 3.49 -19.00
CA PHE A 156 0.98 2.48 -19.76
C PHE A 156 0.68 2.55 -21.26
N TRP A 157 -0.57 2.71 -21.67
CA TRP A 157 -0.94 2.75 -23.08
C TRP A 157 -0.53 4.04 -23.80
N THR A 158 -0.31 5.14 -23.05
CA THR A 158 0.22 6.40 -23.60
C THR A 158 1.72 6.36 -23.88
N LEU A 159 2.45 5.36 -23.36
CA LEU A 159 3.87 5.19 -23.64
C LEU A 159 4.12 4.78 -25.09
N GLU A 160 5.24 5.23 -25.62
CA GLU A 160 5.73 4.83 -26.94
C GLU A 160 5.87 3.30 -27.04
N SER A 161 5.71 2.77 -28.26
CA SER A 161 5.71 1.32 -28.48
C SER A 161 6.98 0.63 -27.96
N TYR A 162 8.15 1.26 -28.17
CA TYR A 162 9.43 0.74 -27.70
C TYR A 162 9.53 0.77 -26.16
N GLU A 163 8.98 1.80 -25.52
CA GLU A 163 9.03 1.94 -24.06
C GLU A 163 8.08 0.97 -23.37
N ARG A 164 6.89 0.73 -23.94
CA ARG A 164 6.00 -0.34 -23.47
C ARG A 164 6.68 -1.69 -23.50
N GLU A 165 7.55 -1.94 -24.48
CA GLU A 165 8.30 -3.19 -24.54
C GLU A 165 9.36 -3.28 -23.43
N GLN A 166 10.08 -2.19 -23.14
CA GLN A 166 10.98 -2.13 -22.00
C GLN A 166 10.26 -2.42 -20.68
N VAL A 167 9.07 -1.85 -20.48
CA VAL A 167 8.23 -2.14 -19.31
C VAL A 167 7.87 -3.63 -19.22
N ARG A 168 7.49 -4.28 -20.34
CA ARG A 168 7.18 -5.72 -20.35
C ARG A 168 8.41 -6.55 -19.98
N LEU A 169 9.57 -6.25 -20.54
CA LEU A 169 10.82 -6.96 -20.22
C LEU A 169 11.23 -6.76 -18.75
N ALA A 170 11.09 -5.54 -18.23
CA ALA A 170 11.35 -5.24 -16.83
C ALA A 170 10.38 -6.00 -15.90
N PHE A 171 9.12 -6.15 -16.31
CA PHE A 171 8.12 -6.93 -15.56
C PHE A 171 8.51 -8.41 -15.42
N LEU A 172 9.01 -9.02 -16.51
CA LEU A 172 9.50 -10.41 -16.50
C LEU A 172 10.68 -10.62 -15.55
N THR A 173 11.39 -9.56 -15.17
CA THR A 173 12.51 -9.60 -14.20
C THR A 173 12.05 -9.23 -12.79
N ALA A 174 11.22 -8.20 -12.66
CA ALA A 174 10.80 -7.65 -11.38
C ALA A 174 9.90 -8.60 -10.59
N LEU A 175 8.97 -9.29 -11.26
CA LEU A 175 8.01 -10.16 -10.58
C LEU A 175 8.67 -11.42 -9.97
N PRO A 176 9.52 -12.18 -10.69
CA PRO A 176 10.28 -13.27 -10.08
C PRO A 176 11.13 -12.80 -8.90
N LYS A 177 11.79 -11.64 -9.00
CA LYS A 177 12.59 -11.09 -7.91
C LYS A 177 11.75 -10.81 -6.66
N LEU A 178 10.55 -10.26 -6.82
CA LEU A 178 9.62 -10.05 -5.70
C LEU A 178 9.18 -11.40 -5.09
N HIS A 179 8.91 -12.37 -5.95
CA HIS A 179 8.51 -13.72 -5.56
C HIS A 179 9.61 -14.47 -4.81
N GLU A 180 10.87 -14.39 -5.24
CA GLU A 180 12.04 -14.95 -4.56
C GLU A 180 12.23 -14.35 -3.16
N ASN A 181 11.82 -13.09 -2.96
CA ASN A 181 11.77 -12.47 -1.64
C ASN A 181 10.62 -12.99 -0.76
N GLY A 182 9.75 -13.86 -1.28
CA GLY A 182 8.63 -14.47 -0.56
C GLY A 182 7.33 -13.67 -0.64
N TRP A 183 7.23 -12.71 -1.56
CA TRP A 183 6.09 -11.80 -1.66
C TRP A 183 5.52 -11.74 -3.07
N PHE A 184 4.27 -11.34 -3.18
CA PHE A 184 3.57 -11.12 -4.44
C PHE A 184 2.61 -9.92 -4.30
N PRO A 185 2.36 -9.13 -5.36
CA PRO A 185 1.38 -8.04 -5.28
C PRO A 185 -0.03 -8.59 -5.07
N ARG A 186 -0.71 -8.17 -3.99
CA ARG A 186 -2.12 -8.56 -3.74
C ARG A 186 -3.03 -8.07 -4.86
N VAL A 187 -2.78 -6.83 -5.30
CA VAL A 187 -3.48 -6.22 -6.42
C VAL A 187 -2.61 -6.39 -7.64
N CYS A 188 -3.10 -7.16 -8.61
CA CYS A 188 -2.43 -7.37 -9.89
C CYS A 188 -2.92 -6.33 -10.89
N GLY A 189 -2.02 -5.51 -11.43
CA GLY A 189 -2.35 -4.61 -12.53
C GLY A 189 -1.32 -3.51 -12.74
N ALA A 190 -1.53 -2.69 -13.77
CA ALA A 190 -0.66 -1.55 -14.04
C ALA A 190 -0.67 -0.53 -12.88
N SER A 191 -1.74 -0.49 -12.10
CA SER A 191 -1.85 0.35 -10.91
C SER A 191 -0.94 -0.08 -9.75
N SER A 192 -0.41 -1.31 -9.73
CA SER A 192 0.57 -1.75 -8.74
C SER A 192 2.02 -1.56 -9.21
N LEU A 193 2.24 -0.86 -10.32
CA LEU A 193 3.55 -0.74 -10.96
C LEU A 193 3.95 0.73 -11.19
N VAL A 194 5.21 1.04 -10.88
CA VAL A 194 5.84 2.33 -11.20
C VAL A 194 7.06 2.08 -12.07
N TRP A 195 7.06 2.68 -13.26
CA TRP A 195 8.14 2.58 -14.24
C TRP A 195 9.09 3.75 -14.13
N HIS A 196 10.35 3.47 -13.77
CA HIS A 196 11.41 4.45 -13.77
C HIS A 196 12.28 4.28 -15.00
N GLN A 197 12.01 5.10 -16.01
CA GLN A 197 12.65 5.03 -17.33
C GLN A 197 14.17 5.21 -17.25
N GLU A 198 14.68 6.13 -16.44
CA GLU A 198 16.13 6.42 -16.38
C GLU A 198 16.95 5.21 -15.93
N THR A 199 16.47 4.46 -14.92
CA THR A 199 17.16 3.28 -14.39
C THR A 199 16.59 1.97 -14.91
N GLN A 200 15.65 2.03 -15.86
CA GLN A 200 14.93 0.87 -16.39
C GLN A 200 14.37 -0.03 -15.27
N THR A 201 13.89 0.59 -14.19
CA THR A 201 13.44 -0.13 -12.99
C THR A 201 11.94 -0.14 -12.93
N LEU A 202 11.35 -1.32 -12.79
CA LEU A 202 9.93 -1.48 -12.54
C LEU A 202 9.71 -1.79 -11.05
N TYR A 203 9.20 -0.81 -10.31
CA TYR A 203 8.85 -0.98 -8.91
C TYR A 203 7.47 -1.60 -8.76
N SER A 204 7.35 -2.58 -7.87
CA SER A 204 6.07 -3.08 -7.38
C SER A 204 5.65 -2.30 -6.14
N ILE A 205 4.43 -1.76 -6.16
CA ILE A 205 3.84 -0.96 -5.07
C ILE A 205 2.49 -1.54 -4.64
N GLY A 206 2.05 -1.18 -3.44
CA GLY A 206 0.72 -1.53 -2.93
C GLY A 206 0.77 -2.67 -1.91
N PRO A 207 -0.41 -3.20 -1.51
CA PRO A 207 -0.42 -4.27 -0.54
C PRO A 207 0.18 -5.54 -1.14
N PHE A 208 1.09 -6.16 -0.39
CA PHE A 208 1.68 -7.45 -0.74
C PHE A 208 1.00 -8.60 0.02
N GLU A 209 1.13 -9.79 -0.53
CA GLU A 209 0.77 -11.07 0.07
C GLU A 209 1.97 -12.00 0.07
N LYS A 210 1.99 -12.96 1.00
CA LYS A 210 3.02 -14.00 0.99
C LYS A 210 2.91 -14.79 -0.32
N ALA A 211 4.02 -14.94 -1.01
CA ALA A 211 4.13 -15.87 -2.10
C ALA A 211 3.82 -17.27 -1.57
N SER A 212 2.91 -17.99 -2.24
CA SER A 212 2.77 -19.42 -2.01
C SER A 212 4.00 -20.12 -2.56
N ASN A 213 4.40 -21.26 -1.99
CA ASN A 213 5.39 -22.09 -2.68
C ASN A 213 4.81 -22.43 -4.06
N PRO A 214 5.51 -22.13 -5.17
CA PRO A 214 5.02 -22.50 -6.47
C PRO A 214 4.92 -24.02 -6.51
N GLU A 215 3.74 -24.56 -6.83
CA GLU A 215 3.66 -25.99 -7.20
C GLU A 215 4.51 -26.25 -8.47
N HIS A 216 4.74 -25.20 -9.27
CA HIS A 216 5.61 -25.21 -10.45
C HIS A 216 6.43 -23.91 -10.57
N PRO A 217 7.71 -23.95 -10.98
CA PRO A 217 8.50 -22.76 -11.24
C PRO A 217 7.78 -21.80 -12.19
N ILE A 218 7.82 -20.50 -11.90
CA ILE A 218 7.31 -19.47 -12.83
C ILE A 218 8.29 -19.42 -14.01
N THR A 219 8.00 -20.18 -15.07
CA THR A 219 8.74 -20.14 -16.32
C THR A 219 8.05 -19.17 -17.27
N PHE A 220 8.64 -18.00 -17.46
CA PHE A 220 8.32 -17.18 -18.61
C PHE A 220 9.10 -17.76 -19.80
N GLY A 221 8.39 -18.36 -20.75
CA GLY A 221 9.01 -18.93 -21.94
C GLY A 221 9.80 -17.85 -22.67
N ALA A 222 11.09 -18.08 -22.88
CA ALA A 222 11.89 -17.31 -23.81
C ALA A 222 11.42 -17.65 -25.22
N ASN A 223 10.75 -16.72 -25.89
CA ASN A 223 10.54 -16.74 -27.33
C ASN A 223 11.45 -15.70 -27.98
#